data_AF-A0A9E2B398-F1
#
_entry.id   AF-A0A9E2B398-F1
#
_cell.length_a   1.000
_cell.length_b   1.000
_cell.length_c   1.000
_cell.angle_alpha   90.00
_cell.angle_beta   90.00
_cell.angle_gamma   90.00
#
_symmetry.space_group_name_H-M   'P 1'
#
loop_
_entity.id
_entity.type
_entity.pdbx_description
1 polymer ?
#
loop_
_entity_poly.entity_id
_entity_poly.type
_entity_poly.pdbx_seq_one_letter_code
_entity_poly.pdbx_strand_id
1 'polypeptide(L)'
;MGTMVQEHKLSEAGYRGERFSDWPSELRGNHDLLSITQPAIISDIHREFLLAGADILETNTFNSNAASLADYGLQAHVTEFNETSARLARVVADEVAAETGVPRFVAGVLGPTSRTASLSPDVNDPGFRNVTFEALRETYLEATRALVKGGADLILIETVFDT
;
A
#
# COMPACT_ATOMS: atom_id res chain seq x y z
N MET A 1 -5.66 -4.39 7.81
CA MET A 1 -5.97 -4.69 6.39
C MET A 1 -5.74 -6.16 6.01
N GLY A 2 -4.48 -6.66 6.04
CA GLY A 2 -4.14 -7.96 5.45
C GLY A 2 -4.90 -9.19 5.96
N THR A 3 -5.24 -9.25 7.25
CA THR A 3 -6.03 -10.36 7.82
C THR A 3 -7.43 -10.43 7.22
N MET A 4 -8.11 -9.29 7.09
CA MET A 4 -9.46 -9.20 6.53
C MET A 4 -9.47 -9.63 5.05
N VAL A 5 -8.48 -9.17 4.27
CA VAL A 5 -8.32 -9.58 2.86
C VAL A 5 -8.19 -11.10 2.70
N GLN A 6 -7.47 -11.77 3.62
CA GLN A 6 -7.29 -13.23 3.56
C GLN A 6 -8.60 -14.00 3.75
N GLU A 7 -9.58 -13.45 4.47
CA GLU A 7 -10.88 -14.08 4.70
C GLU A 7 -11.71 -14.20 3.42
N HIS A 8 -11.51 -13.30 2.45
CA HIS A 8 -12.17 -13.34 1.15
C HIS A 8 -11.64 -14.46 0.23
N LYS A 9 -10.50 -15.09 0.56
CA LYS A 9 -9.92 -16.24 -0.17
C LYS A 9 -9.84 -16.03 -1.69
N LEU A 10 -9.47 -14.83 -2.12
CA LEU A 10 -9.40 -14.47 -3.53
C LEU A 10 -8.46 -15.42 -4.30
N SER A 11 -8.93 -15.85 -5.47
CA SER A 11 -8.12 -16.58 -6.45
C SER A 11 -7.19 -15.63 -7.20
N GLU A 12 -6.25 -16.17 -7.97
CA GLU A 12 -5.39 -15.38 -8.86
C GLU A 12 -6.20 -14.47 -9.80
N ALA A 13 -7.30 -14.98 -10.37
CA ALA A 13 -8.20 -14.17 -11.19
C ALA A 13 -8.83 -13.01 -10.40
N GLY A 14 -9.12 -13.22 -9.12
CA GLY A 14 -9.61 -12.17 -8.22
C GLY A 14 -8.58 -11.06 -8.00
N TYR A 15 -7.30 -11.41 -7.80
CA TYR A 15 -6.23 -10.40 -7.66
C TYR A 15 -6.02 -9.61 -8.95
N ARG A 16 -6.02 -10.31 -10.11
CA ARG A 16 -5.83 -9.68 -11.42
C ARG A 16 -6.95 -8.70 -11.79
N GLY A 17 -8.19 -9.03 -11.44
CA GLY A 17 -9.36 -8.36 -11.98
C GLY A 17 -9.36 -8.37 -13.51
N GLU A 18 -10.11 -7.46 -14.13
CA GLU A 18 -10.17 -7.38 -15.59
C GLU A 18 -8.87 -6.83 -16.19
N ARG A 19 -8.32 -5.78 -15.57
CA ARG A 19 -7.18 -5.01 -16.10
C ARG A 19 -5.87 -5.80 -16.20
N PHE A 20 -5.61 -6.69 -15.24
CA PHE A 20 -4.38 -7.47 -15.19
C PHE A 20 -4.59 -8.95 -15.53
N SER A 21 -5.69 -9.27 -16.22
CA SER A 21 -6.06 -10.63 -16.64
C SER A 21 -4.90 -11.33 -17.38
N ASP A 22 -4.27 -10.64 -18.33
CA ASP A 22 -3.16 -11.15 -19.15
C ASP A 22 -1.76 -10.85 -18.59
N TRP A 23 -1.63 -10.43 -17.32
CA TRP A 23 -0.33 -10.10 -16.73
C TRP A 23 0.64 -11.30 -16.70
N PRO A 24 1.92 -11.15 -17.09
CA PRO A 24 2.80 -12.31 -17.36
C PRO A 24 3.23 -13.11 -16.12
N SER A 25 3.08 -12.58 -14.91
CA SER A 25 3.46 -13.21 -13.64
C SER A 25 2.27 -13.32 -12.68
N GLU A 26 2.37 -14.19 -11.68
CA GLU A 26 1.37 -14.29 -10.59
C GLU A 26 1.26 -12.96 -9.83
N LEU A 27 0.02 -12.55 -9.51
CA LEU A 27 -0.26 -11.32 -8.76
C LEU A 27 -0.86 -11.58 -7.37
N ARG A 28 -1.28 -12.81 -7.10
CA ARG A 28 -1.75 -13.24 -5.78
C ARG A 28 -0.69 -12.97 -4.72
N GLY A 29 -1.15 -12.41 -3.60
CA GLY A 29 -0.29 -11.99 -2.49
C GLY A 29 0.06 -10.51 -2.50
N ASN A 30 -0.10 -9.82 -3.63
CA ASN A 30 0.00 -8.36 -3.68
C ASN A 30 -1.32 -7.72 -3.19
N HIS A 31 -1.49 -7.60 -1.87
CA HIS A 31 -2.71 -7.01 -1.28
C HIS A 31 -2.94 -5.56 -1.72
N ASP A 32 -1.89 -4.78 -1.92
CA ASP A 32 -1.96 -3.39 -2.35
C ASP A 32 -2.68 -3.23 -3.71
N LEU A 33 -2.53 -4.21 -4.60
CA LEU A 33 -3.20 -4.24 -5.91
C LEU A 33 -4.74 -4.22 -5.78
N LEU A 34 -5.28 -4.75 -4.69
CA LEU A 34 -6.72 -4.87 -4.49
C LEU A 34 -7.41 -3.51 -4.36
N SER A 35 -6.69 -2.44 -4.03
CA SER A 35 -7.25 -1.08 -4.08
C SER A 35 -7.65 -0.67 -5.51
N ILE A 36 -7.07 -1.31 -6.53
CA ILE A 36 -7.37 -1.09 -7.96
C ILE A 36 -8.33 -2.15 -8.48
N THR A 37 -8.07 -3.42 -8.18
CA THR A 37 -8.79 -4.54 -8.82
C THR A 37 -10.03 -4.99 -8.05
N GLN A 38 -10.07 -4.75 -6.74
CA GLN A 38 -11.17 -5.11 -5.85
C GLN A 38 -11.53 -3.94 -4.90
N PRO A 39 -11.80 -2.72 -5.43
CA PRO A 39 -11.98 -1.53 -4.59
C PRO A 39 -13.14 -1.67 -3.60
N ALA A 40 -14.22 -2.38 -3.96
CA ALA A 40 -15.34 -2.63 -3.05
C ALA A 40 -14.91 -3.38 -1.78
N ILE A 41 -14.09 -4.44 -1.92
CA ILE A 41 -13.59 -5.20 -0.76
C ILE A 41 -12.77 -4.32 0.17
N ILE A 42 -11.87 -3.50 -0.40
CA ILE A 42 -11.01 -2.62 0.40
C ILE A 42 -11.84 -1.50 1.06
N SER A 43 -12.82 -0.94 0.37
CA SER A 43 -13.76 0.04 0.94
C SER A 43 -14.57 -0.54 2.10
N ASP A 44 -15.09 -1.75 1.94
CA ASP A 44 -15.88 -2.43 2.97
C ASP A 44 -15.03 -2.66 4.22
N ILE A 45 -13.78 -3.14 4.07
CA ILE A 45 -12.86 -3.31 5.20
C ILE A 45 -12.58 -1.99 5.90
N HIS A 46 -12.29 -0.91 5.16
CA HIS A 46 -12.11 0.42 5.74
C HIS A 46 -13.33 0.87 6.54
N ARG A 47 -14.52 0.69 5.97
CA ARG A 47 -15.77 1.07 6.61
C ARG A 47 -16.01 0.26 7.88
N GLU A 48 -15.76 -1.05 7.87
CA GLU A 48 -15.87 -1.91 9.04
C GLU A 48 -14.98 -1.42 10.19
N PHE A 49 -13.73 -1.05 9.91
CA PHE A 49 -12.84 -0.48 10.94
C PHE A 49 -13.38 0.83 11.52
N LEU A 50 -13.87 1.74 10.68
CA LEU A 50 -14.43 3.01 11.15
C LEU A 50 -15.70 2.82 11.98
N LEU A 51 -16.58 1.91 11.57
CA LEU A 51 -17.81 1.58 12.29
C LEU A 51 -17.54 0.80 13.58
N ALA A 52 -16.43 0.07 13.65
CA ALA A 52 -15.93 -0.56 14.87
C ALA A 52 -15.27 0.43 15.86
N GLY A 53 -15.09 1.70 15.45
CA GLY A 53 -14.62 2.77 16.32
C GLY A 53 -13.22 3.31 16.02
N ALA A 54 -12.57 2.89 14.93
CA ALA A 54 -11.31 3.50 14.51
C ALA A 54 -11.54 4.93 14.00
N ASP A 55 -10.68 5.87 14.38
CA ASP A 55 -10.73 7.26 13.90
C ASP A 55 -9.77 7.54 12.74
N ILE A 56 -8.75 6.71 12.59
CA ILE A 56 -7.72 6.82 11.56
C ILE A 56 -7.71 5.53 10.74
N LEU A 57 -7.79 5.67 9.42
CA LEU A 57 -7.56 4.59 8.47
C LEU A 57 -6.15 4.65 7.93
N GLU A 58 -5.47 3.51 7.93
CA GLU A 58 -4.26 3.29 7.14
C GLU A 58 -4.64 2.99 5.69
N THR A 59 -3.96 3.62 4.72
CA THR A 59 -4.10 3.23 3.32
C THR A 59 -3.56 1.82 3.08
N ASN A 60 -4.15 1.10 2.13
CA ASN A 60 -3.63 -0.21 1.69
C ASN A 60 -2.43 0.00 0.75
N THR A 61 -1.30 0.45 1.29
CA THR A 61 -0.09 0.87 0.53
C THR A 61 1.23 0.41 1.13
N PHE A 62 1.20 -0.60 2.01
CA PHE A 62 2.38 -1.10 2.72
C PHE A 62 3.54 -1.46 1.77
N ASN A 63 3.25 -2.09 0.63
CA ASN A 63 4.22 -2.52 -0.38
C ASN A 63 4.19 -1.66 -1.65
N SER A 64 3.50 -0.52 -1.64
CA SER A 64 3.30 0.33 -2.81
C SER A 64 4.54 1.19 -3.10
N ASN A 65 5.67 0.54 -3.29
CA ASN A 65 6.96 1.15 -3.61
C ASN A 65 7.64 0.36 -4.74
N ALA A 66 8.58 1.00 -5.45
CA ALA A 66 9.16 0.41 -6.66
C ALA A 66 9.89 -0.91 -6.41
N ALA A 67 10.55 -1.07 -5.25
CA ALA A 67 11.31 -2.26 -4.91
C ALA A 67 10.39 -3.47 -4.64
N SER A 68 9.32 -3.26 -3.85
CA SER A 68 8.35 -4.33 -3.55
C SER A 68 7.45 -4.67 -4.75
N LEU A 69 7.05 -3.67 -5.56
CA LEU A 69 6.24 -3.92 -6.75
C LEU A 69 7.03 -4.59 -7.89
N ALA A 70 8.36 -4.50 -7.89
CA ALA A 70 9.20 -5.17 -8.87
C ALA A 70 9.08 -6.70 -8.82
N ASP A 71 8.80 -7.27 -7.64
CA ASP A 71 8.58 -8.71 -7.48
C ASP A 71 7.36 -9.20 -8.28
N TYR A 72 6.43 -8.30 -8.61
CA TYR A 72 5.24 -8.55 -9.43
C TYR A 72 5.32 -7.91 -10.83
N GLY A 73 6.45 -7.29 -11.18
CA GLY A 73 6.62 -6.54 -12.42
C GLY A 73 5.85 -5.21 -12.50
N LEU A 74 5.29 -4.74 -11.38
CA LEU A 74 4.36 -3.60 -11.32
C LEU A 74 5.03 -2.26 -10.94
N GLN A 75 6.36 -2.17 -10.95
CA GLN A 75 7.09 -0.96 -10.52
C GLN A 75 6.66 0.34 -11.21
N ALA A 76 6.11 0.29 -12.43
CA ALA A 76 5.58 1.46 -13.13
C ALA A 76 4.26 2.02 -12.56
N HIS A 77 3.65 1.32 -11.60
CA HIS A 77 2.32 1.63 -11.06
C HIS A 77 2.38 2.20 -9.64
N VAL A 78 3.57 2.50 -9.10
CA VAL A 78 3.75 3.03 -7.73
C VAL A 78 2.85 4.23 -7.46
N THR A 79 2.90 5.24 -8.34
CA THR A 79 2.05 6.44 -8.20
C THR A 79 0.56 6.09 -8.20
N GLU A 80 0.12 5.20 -9.09
CA GLU A 80 -1.30 4.82 -9.21
C GLU A 80 -1.79 4.06 -7.98
N PHE A 81 -1.00 3.11 -7.47
CA PHE A 81 -1.33 2.33 -6.28
C PHE A 81 -1.58 3.25 -5.08
N ASN A 82 -0.61 4.13 -4.82
CA ASN A 82 -0.67 5.06 -3.69
C ASN A 82 -1.83 6.05 -3.84
N GLU A 83 -1.98 6.69 -5.00
CA GLU A 83 -3.03 7.69 -5.22
C GLU A 83 -4.43 7.07 -5.17
N THR A 84 -4.61 5.86 -5.73
CA THR A 84 -5.90 5.17 -5.74
C THR A 84 -6.28 4.69 -4.34
N SER A 85 -5.34 4.09 -3.62
CA SER A 85 -5.57 3.57 -2.27
C SER A 85 -5.87 4.70 -1.28
N ALA A 86 -5.14 5.82 -1.35
CA ALA A 86 -5.44 7.00 -0.54
C ALA A 86 -6.80 7.61 -0.85
N ARG A 87 -7.16 7.73 -2.14
CA ARG A 87 -8.47 8.25 -2.54
C ARG A 87 -9.61 7.37 -2.07
N LEU A 88 -9.44 6.06 -2.14
CA LEU A 88 -10.43 5.09 -1.69
C LEU A 88 -10.68 5.23 -0.18
N ALA A 89 -9.61 5.27 0.62
CA ALA A 89 -9.71 5.49 2.06
C ALA A 89 -10.35 6.85 2.40
N ARG A 90 -10.02 7.92 1.66
CA ARG A 90 -10.59 9.27 1.85
C ARG A 90 -12.10 9.29 1.62
N VAL A 91 -12.57 8.69 0.52
CA VAL A 91 -14.00 8.59 0.22
C VAL A 91 -14.73 7.89 1.36
N VAL A 92 -14.24 6.74 1.81
CA VAL A 92 -14.87 5.99 2.92
C VAL A 92 -14.84 6.78 4.23
N ALA A 93 -13.73 7.45 4.52
CA ALA A 93 -13.60 8.30 5.70
C ALA A 93 -14.61 9.46 5.70
N ASP A 94 -14.79 10.13 4.55
CA ASP A 94 -15.75 11.22 4.39
C ASP A 94 -17.20 10.74 4.54
N GLU A 95 -17.54 9.61 3.91
CA GLU A 95 -18.87 9.01 4.00
C GLU A 95 -19.22 8.65 5.45
N VAL A 96 -18.34 7.93 6.15
CA VAL A 96 -18.60 7.54 7.54
C VAL A 96 -18.59 8.77 8.46
N ALA A 97 -17.74 9.78 8.22
CA ALA A 97 -17.77 11.01 8.99
C ALA A 97 -19.10 11.76 8.84
N ALA A 98 -19.64 11.83 7.63
CA ALA A 98 -20.95 12.44 7.37
C ALA A 98 -22.10 11.66 8.02
N GLU A 99 -22.01 10.33 8.06
CA GLU A 99 -23.02 9.47 8.69
C GLU A 99 -23.01 9.55 10.23
N THR A 100 -21.83 9.55 10.85
CA THR A 100 -21.70 9.47 12.32
C THR A 100 -21.54 10.83 12.99
N GLY A 101 -21.17 11.86 12.24
CA GLY A 101 -20.80 13.18 12.77
C GLY A 101 -19.43 13.21 13.45
N VAL A 102 -18.64 12.13 13.38
CA VAL A 102 -17.29 12.03 13.96
C VAL A 102 -16.24 12.18 12.85
N PRO A 103 -15.31 13.15 12.94
CA PRO A 103 -14.24 13.30 11.96
C PRO A 103 -13.38 12.04 11.84
N ARG A 104 -13.05 11.65 10.61
CA ARG A 104 -12.20 10.50 10.29
C ARG A 104 -10.98 10.94 9.47
N PHE A 105 -9.84 10.33 9.74
CA PHE A 105 -8.55 10.68 9.14
C PHE A 105 -7.98 9.53 8.31
N VAL A 106 -7.19 9.87 7.32
CA VAL A 106 -6.46 8.91 6.47
C VAL A 106 -4.96 9.07 6.67
N ALA A 107 -4.32 8.00 7.12
CA ALA A 107 -2.88 7.85 7.19
C ALA A 107 -2.36 7.19 5.92
N GLY A 108 -1.62 7.94 5.12
CA GLY A 108 -0.87 7.42 3.99
C GLY A 108 0.31 6.58 4.47
N VAL A 109 0.22 5.27 4.29
CA VAL A 109 1.21 4.29 4.77
C VAL A 109 2.40 4.23 3.83
N LEU A 110 3.59 4.35 4.41
CA LEU A 110 4.87 3.97 3.83
C LEU A 110 5.43 2.80 4.65
N GLY A 111 5.24 1.58 4.14
CA GLY A 111 5.92 0.41 4.68
C GLY A 111 7.39 0.37 4.25
N PRO A 112 8.19 -0.54 4.83
CA PRO A 112 9.59 -0.65 4.47
C PRO A 112 9.75 -1.29 3.08
N THR A 113 10.86 -1.02 2.41
CA THR A 113 11.17 -1.71 1.15
C THR A 113 11.62 -3.15 1.39
N SER A 114 11.59 -3.99 0.35
CA SER A 114 12.19 -5.34 0.37
C SER A 114 13.72 -5.36 0.46
N ARG A 115 14.38 -4.18 0.53
CA ARG A 115 15.84 -4.03 0.55
C ARG A 115 16.32 -3.37 1.83
N THR A 116 17.55 -3.68 2.21
CA THR A 116 18.24 -3.10 3.36
C THR A 116 19.41 -2.21 2.95
N ALA A 117 19.45 -0.99 3.47
CA ALA A 117 20.57 -0.06 3.40
C ALA A 117 21.60 -0.27 4.52
N SER A 118 21.23 -0.74 5.72
CA SER A 118 22.21 -0.97 6.80
C SER A 118 22.90 -2.33 6.71
N LEU A 119 22.20 -3.36 6.19
CA LEU A 119 22.69 -4.73 6.13
C LEU A 119 23.07 -5.15 4.71
N SER A 120 24.19 -5.87 4.60
CA SER A 120 24.54 -6.52 3.34
C SER A 120 23.67 -7.77 3.13
N PRO A 121 23.09 -7.95 1.93
CA PRO A 121 22.45 -9.21 1.56
C PRO A 121 23.46 -10.31 1.18
N ASP A 122 24.74 -9.99 1.02
CA ASP A 122 25.80 -10.95 0.74
C ASP A 122 26.58 -11.27 2.03
N VAL A 123 26.45 -12.50 2.51
CA VAL A 123 27.14 -12.98 3.71
C VAL A 123 28.66 -12.99 3.58
N ASN A 124 29.19 -12.99 2.35
CA ASN A 124 30.64 -12.99 2.09
C ASN A 124 31.20 -11.58 1.88
N ASP A 125 30.35 -10.58 1.66
CA ASP A 125 30.74 -9.18 1.51
C ASP A 125 29.91 -8.28 2.45
N PRO A 126 30.38 -8.03 3.69
CA PRO A 126 29.66 -7.19 4.65
C PRO A 126 29.57 -5.71 4.22
N GLY A 127 30.38 -5.27 3.25
CA GLY A 127 30.36 -3.92 2.70
C GLY A 127 29.35 -3.73 1.56
N PHE A 128 28.90 -4.81 0.93
CA PHE A 128 27.96 -4.74 -0.19
C PHE A 128 26.60 -4.18 0.23
N ARG A 129 25.96 -3.40 -0.65
CA ARG A 129 24.60 -2.88 -0.50
C ARG A 129 23.87 -3.01 -1.84
N ASN A 130 22.66 -3.56 -1.83
CA ASN A 130 21.81 -3.70 -3.02
C ASN A 130 20.86 -2.51 -3.25
N VAL A 131 20.97 -1.47 -2.42
CA VAL A 131 20.23 -0.21 -2.51
C VAL A 131 21.08 0.94 -1.98
N THR A 132 20.83 2.16 -2.46
CA THR A 132 21.47 3.38 -1.97
C THR A 132 20.45 4.24 -1.23
N PHE A 133 20.93 5.10 -0.32
CA PHE A 133 20.07 6.09 0.34
C PHE A 133 19.31 6.97 -0.67
N GLU A 134 19.99 7.37 -1.75
CA GLU A 134 19.40 8.14 -2.85
C GLU A 134 18.19 7.42 -3.47
N ALA A 135 18.35 6.12 -3.77
CA ALA A 135 17.28 5.31 -4.35
C ALA A 135 16.10 5.14 -3.38
N LEU A 136 16.35 4.96 -2.08
CA LEU A 136 15.30 4.90 -1.07
C LEU A 136 14.57 6.23 -0.95
N ARG A 137 15.29 7.36 -0.94
CA ARG A 137 14.69 8.69 -0.88
C ARG A 137 13.74 8.92 -2.05
N GLU A 138 14.19 8.65 -3.28
CA GLU A 138 13.33 8.82 -4.47
C GLU A 138 12.11 7.89 -4.43
N THR A 139 12.30 6.65 -3.98
CA THR A 139 11.21 5.67 -3.81
C THR A 139 10.14 6.18 -2.84
N TYR A 140 10.53 6.63 -1.65
CA TYR A 140 9.58 7.16 -0.67
C TYR A 140 8.99 8.51 -1.09
N LEU A 141 9.75 9.34 -1.81
CA LEU A 141 9.26 10.63 -2.31
C LEU A 141 8.16 10.46 -3.35
N GLU A 142 8.30 9.50 -4.27
CA GLU A 142 7.25 9.17 -5.24
C GLU A 142 5.96 8.73 -4.54
N ALA A 143 6.07 7.73 -3.65
CA ALA A 143 4.92 7.21 -2.90
C ALA A 143 4.26 8.31 -2.06
N THR A 144 5.05 9.12 -1.34
CA THR A 144 4.54 10.24 -0.53
C THR A 144 3.76 11.24 -1.37
N ARG A 145 4.28 11.66 -2.52
CA ARG A 145 3.59 12.62 -3.41
C ARG A 145 2.26 12.05 -3.89
N ALA A 146 2.22 10.77 -4.22
CA ALA A 146 1.00 10.11 -4.67
C ALA A 146 -0.04 9.97 -3.53
N LEU A 147 0.38 9.62 -2.32
CA LEU A 147 -0.48 9.57 -1.12
C LEU A 147 -1.10 10.94 -0.81
N VAL A 148 -0.27 12.00 -0.82
CA VAL A 148 -0.74 13.38 -0.62
C VAL A 148 -1.74 13.78 -1.70
N LYS A 149 -1.43 13.48 -2.97
CA LYS A 149 -2.34 13.75 -4.09
C LYS A 149 -3.66 12.98 -3.97
N GLY A 150 -3.62 11.76 -3.42
CA GLY A 150 -4.80 10.94 -3.17
C GLY A 150 -5.65 11.39 -1.96
N GLY A 151 -5.17 12.34 -1.16
CA GLY A 151 -5.94 12.93 -0.06
C GLY A 151 -5.64 12.35 1.33
N ALA A 152 -4.45 11.77 1.55
CA ALA A 152 -4.00 11.42 2.90
C ALA A 152 -3.84 12.69 3.78
N ASP A 153 -4.30 12.61 5.03
CA ASP A 153 -4.20 13.70 6.01
C ASP A 153 -2.83 13.74 6.69
N LEU A 154 -2.21 12.57 6.84
CA LEU A 154 -0.88 12.40 7.43
C LEU A 154 -0.13 11.26 6.74
N ILE A 155 1.18 11.24 6.91
CA ILE A 155 2.04 10.16 6.41
C ILE A 155 2.53 9.33 7.60
N LEU A 156 2.31 8.02 7.51
CA LEU A 156 2.73 7.05 8.52
C LEU A 156 3.87 6.20 7.96
N ILE A 157 5.07 6.43 8.46
CA ILE A 157 6.21 5.54 8.22
C ILE A 157 6.15 4.44 9.27
N GLU A 158 5.84 3.21 8.87
CA GLU A 158 5.64 2.10 9.79
C GLU A 158 6.55 0.90 9.51
N THR A 159 6.63 0.01 10.50
CA THR A 159 7.42 -1.23 10.41
C THR A 159 8.87 -0.97 9.98
N VAL A 160 9.48 0.10 10.52
CA VAL A 160 10.87 0.47 10.26
C VAL A 160 11.79 -0.59 10.87
N PHE A 161 12.38 -1.41 10.01
CA PHE A 161 13.26 -2.51 10.43
C PHE A 161 14.74 -2.24 10.15
N ASP A 162 15.04 -1.16 9.42
CA ASP A 162 16.37 -0.78 8.94
C ASP A 162 16.71 0.64 9.40
N THR A 163 17.91 0.83 9.98
CA THR A 163 18.33 2.04 10.71
C THR A 163 19.60 2.66 10.16
#